data_AF-A0A9X2YYR8-F1
#
_entry.id   AF-A0A9X2YYR8-F1
#
_cell.length_a   1.000
_cell.length_b   1.000
_cell.length_c   1.000
_cell.angle_alpha   90.00
_cell.angle_beta   90.00
_cell.angle_gamma   90.00
#
_symmetry.space_group_name_H-M   'P 1'
#
loop_
_entity.id
_entity.type
_entity.pdbx_description
1 polymer ?
#
loop_
_entity_poly.entity_id
_entity_poly.type
_entity_poly.pdbx_seq_one_letter_code
_entity_poly.pdbx_strand_id
1 'polypeptide(L)'
;MSVVVERGLARCPRCVAVADYTFVESGPNTLCYEVQCGKCGEAYREVHTPVAPAFAATADALVVLPPPARPTALQLFERRVVAWLQSVRAKIASVRHGRGPSPVVQEGASSERV
;
A
#
# COMPACT_ATOMS: atom_id res chain seq x y z
N MET A 1 -14.03 14.63 35.33
CA MET A 1 -14.13 16.01 34.78
C MET A 1 -14.78 15.90 33.43
N SER A 2 -15.77 16.74 33.13
CA SER A 2 -16.36 16.82 31.79
C SER A 2 -15.95 18.15 31.15
N VAL A 3 -15.56 18.11 29.88
CA VAL A 3 -15.12 19.28 29.12
C VAL A 3 -15.95 19.39 27.86
N VAL A 4 -16.51 20.57 27.61
CA VAL A 4 -17.20 20.84 26.35
C VAL A 4 -16.13 21.08 25.29
N VAL A 5 -16.09 20.21 24.28
CA VAL A 5 -15.09 20.25 23.20
C VAL A 5 -15.61 20.96 21.95
N GLU A 6 -16.92 20.99 21.77
CA GLU A 6 -17.57 21.69 20.64
C GLU A 6 -18.96 22.18 21.04
N ARG A 7 -19.39 23.28 20.42
CA ARG A 7 -20.74 23.84 20.52
C ARG A 7 -21.21 24.29 19.14
N GLY A 8 -22.50 24.19 18.87
CA GLY A 8 -23.07 24.70 17.63
C GLY A 8 -24.59 24.64 17.61
N LEU A 9 -25.16 24.74 16.40
CA LEU A 9 -26.59 24.68 16.16
C LEU A 9 -26.97 23.41 15.40
N ALA A 10 -28.02 22.75 15.87
CA ALA A 10 -28.60 21.56 15.25
C ALA A 10 -30.12 21.68 15.20
N ARG A 11 -30.77 20.68 14.59
CA ARG A 11 -32.22 20.54 14.61
C ARG A 11 -32.62 19.67 15.80
N CYS A 12 -33.62 20.12 16.56
CA CYS A 12 -34.23 19.31 17.59
C CYS A 12 -34.82 18.02 16.99
N PRO A 13 -34.44 16.82 17.47
CA PRO A 13 -34.96 15.55 16.93
C PRO A 13 -36.48 15.40 17.05
N ARG A 14 -37.10 16.13 17.99
CA ARG A 14 -38.54 16.07 18.25
C ARG A 14 -39.34 17.08 17.44
N CYS A 15 -38.96 18.38 17.47
CA CYS A 15 -39.77 19.45 16.87
C CYS A 15 -39.11 20.18 15.70
N VAL A 16 -37.88 19.79 15.33
CA VAL A 16 -37.11 20.34 14.18
C VAL A 16 -36.82 21.84 14.28
N ALA A 17 -37.10 22.48 15.42
CA ALA A 17 -36.61 23.82 15.71
C ALA A 17 -35.08 23.84 15.76
N VAL A 18 -34.49 25.00 15.48
CA VAL A 18 -33.07 25.23 15.74
C VAL A 18 -32.86 25.17 17.26
N ALA A 19 -31.85 24.41 17.68
CA ALA A 19 -31.47 24.21 19.07
C ALA A 19 -29.95 24.17 19.19
N ASP A 20 -29.43 24.53 20.37
CA ASP A 20 -28.02 24.39 20.66
C ASP A 20 -27.66 22.90 20.83
N TYR A 21 -26.51 22.52 20.29
CA TYR A 21 -25.86 21.25 20.60
C TYR A 21 -24.49 21.46 21.24
N THR A 22 -24.04 20.47 21.99
CA THR A 22 -22.69 20.41 22.54
C THR A 22 -22.11 19.01 22.42
N PHE A 23 -20.82 18.92 22.11
CA PHE A 23 -20.05 17.70 22.36
C PHE A 23 -19.29 17.84 23.67
N VAL A 24 -19.46 16.86 24.56
CA VAL A 24 -18.86 16.83 25.89
C VAL A 24 -17.99 15.59 26.04
N GLU A 25 -16.70 15.79 26.24
CA GLU A 25 -15.79 14.73 26.63
C GLU A 25 -15.95 14.48 28.14
N SER A 26 -16.30 13.26 28.53
CA SER A 26 -16.71 12.93 29.91
C SER A 26 -15.85 11.89 30.62
N GLY A 27 -14.86 11.34 29.92
CA GLY A 27 -13.93 10.33 30.42
C GLY A 27 -12.97 9.86 29.32
N PRO A 28 -12.07 8.92 29.64
CA PRO A 28 -11.12 8.38 28.67
C PRO A 28 -11.86 7.82 27.46
N ASN A 29 -11.68 8.49 26.32
CA ASN A 29 -12.34 8.16 25.06
C ASN A 29 -13.87 8.09 25.17
N THR A 30 -14.54 8.97 25.92
CA THR A 30 -16.02 9.01 25.93
C THR A 30 -16.49 10.39 25.48
N LEU A 31 -17.21 10.43 24.36
CA LEU A 31 -17.75 11.65 23.78
C LEU A 31 -19.28 11.61 23.86
N CYS A 32 -19.89 12.67 24.36
CA CYS A 32 -21.33 12.77 24.50
C CYS A 32 -21.85 13.90 23.62
N TYR A 33 -22.75 13.59 22.69
CA TYR A 33 -23.51 14.57 21.92
C TYR A 33 -24.80 14.92 22.66
N GLU A 34 -25.03 16.21 22.90
CA GLU A 34 -26.20 16.71 23.63
C GLU A 34 -26.91 17.80 22.82
N VAL A 35 -28.24 17.77 22.79
CA VAL A 35 -29.09 18.82 22.18
C VAL A 35 -30.11 19.27 23.22
N GLN A 36 -30.19 20.57 23.47
CA GLN A 36 -31.15 21.16 24.40
C GLN A 36 -32.09 22.12 23.65
N CYS A 37 -33.35 21.73 23.49
CA CYS A 37 -34.31 22.52 22.71
C CYS A 37 -35.11 23.49 23.59
N GLY A 38 -34.82 24.79 23.49
CA GLY A 38 -35.59 25.83 24.17
C GLY A 38 -37.05 25.98 23.71
N LYS A 39 -37.42 25.43 22.54
CA LYS A 39 -38.80 25.54 22.02
C LYS A 39 -39.75 24.50 22.59
N CYS A 40 -39.36 23.23 22.58
CA CYS A 40 -40.22 22.12 23.00
C CYS A 40 -39.75 21.42 24.29
N GLY A 41 -38.61 21.83 24.84
CA GLY A 41 -38.04 21.25 26.06
C GLY A 41 -37.33 19.91 25.88
N GLU A 42 -37.21 19.40 24.66
CA GLU A 42 -36.51 18.14 24.41
C GLU A 42 -35.03 18.25 24.79
N ALA A 43 -34.54 17.26 25.54
CA ALA A 43 -33.15 17.09 25.92
C ALA A 43 -32.66 15.74 25.39
N TYR A 44 -31.97 15.77 24.24
CA TYR A 44 -31.43 14.57 23.61
C TYR A 44 -29.96 14.37 23.99
N ARG A 45 -29.57 13.11 24.20
CA ARG A 45 -28.22 12.73 24.61
C ARG A 45 -27.81 11.41 23.96
N GLU A 46 -26.66 11.40 23.30
CA GLU A 46 -26.06 10.21 22.69
C GLU A 46 -24.60 10.07 23.18
N VAL A 47 -24.25 8.90 23.70
CA VAL A 47 -22.90 8.62 24.21
C VAL A 47 -22.15 7.74 23.22
N HIS A 48 -21.03 8.24 22.72
CA HIS A 48 -20.10 7.53 21.86
C HIS A 48 -18.91 7.04 22.68
N THR A 49 -18.65 5.74 22.59
CA THR A 49 -17.43 5.10 23.08
C THR A 49 -16.69 4.45 21.90
N PRO A 50 -15.35 4.34 21.95
CA PRO A 50 -14.59 3.62 20.95
C PRO A 50 -15.12 2.20 20.87
N VAL A 51 -15.60 1.85 19.69
CA VAL A 51 -15.70 0.46 19.30
C VAL A 51 -14.27 0.04 18.99
N ALA A 52 -13.68 -0.82 19.82
CA ALA A 52 -12.40 -1.41 19.52
C ALA A 52 -12.49 -2.01 18.10
N PRO A 53 -11.56 -1.68 17.18
CA PRO A 53 -11.62 -2.26 15.85
C PRO A 53 -11.55 -3.78 16.04
N ALA A 54 -12.55 -4.49 15.51
CA ALA A 54 -12.66 -5.94 15.61
C ALA A 54 -11.60 -6.61 14.72
N PHE A 55 -10.32 -6.43 15.05
CA PHE A 55 -9.20 -7.12 14.41
C PHE A 55 -9.16 -8.62 14.74
N ALA A 56 -10.05 -9.09 15.63
CA ALA A 56 -10.21 -10.49 15.99
C ALA A 56 -11.18 -11.26 15.07
N ALA A 57 -11.69 -10.65 14.00
CA ALA A 57 -12.12 -11.44 12.86
C ALA A 57 -10.84 -11.79 12.10
N THR A 58 -10.37 -13.03 12.25
CA THR A 58 -9.57 -13.68 11.22
C THR A 58 -10.42 -13.70 9.95
N ALA A 59 -10.44 -12.56 9.24
CA ALA A 59 -10.83 -12.52 7.87
C ALA A 59 -9.76 -13.34 7.18
N ASP A 60 -10.06 -14.61 6.95
CA ASP A 60 -9.47 -15.41 5.89
C ASP A 60 -9.90 -14.76 4.57
N ALA A 61 -9.40 -13.54 4.35
CA ALA A 61 -9.50 -12.84 3.10
C ALA A 61 -8.50 -13.56 2.20
N LEU A 62 -8.94 -14.69 1.64
CA LEU A 62 -8.32 -15.28 0.47
C LEU A 62 -8.23 -14.16 -0.56
N VAL A 63 -7.03 -13.59 -0.70
CA VAL A 63 -6.72 -12.59 -1.70
C VAL A 63 -6.87 -13.31 -3.03
N VAL A 64 -8.04 -13.16 -3.66
CA VAL A 64 -8.24 -13.57 -5.05
C VAL A 64 -7.38 -12.63 -5.88
N LEU A 65 -6.17 -13.08 -6.19
CA LEU A 65 -5.30 -12.36 -7.11
C LEU A 65 -6.02 -12.29 -8.46
N PRO A 66 -6.20 -11.09 -9.05
CA PRO A 66 -6.77 -10.98 -10.37
C PRO A 66 -5.88 -11.75 -11.36
N PRO A 67 -6.47 -12.41 -12.38
CA PRO A 67 -5.69 -13.11 -13.38
C PRO A 67 -4.69 -12.13 -14.02
N PRO A 68 -3.46 -12.56 -14.34
CA PRO A 68 -2.45 -11.67 -14.88
C PRO A 68 -2.98 -11.03 -16.16
N ALA A 69 -2.97 -9.69 -16.20
CA ALA A 69 -3.42 -8.95 -17.36
C ALA A 69 -2.62 -9.36 -18.59
N ARG A 70 -3.30 -9.50 -19.74
CA ARG A 70 -2.61 -9.79 -21.00
C ARG A 70 -1.62 -8.66 -21.29
N PRO A 71 -0.36 -8.98 -21.61
CA PRO A 71 0.64 -7.95 -21.87
C PRO A 71 0.22 -7.11 -23.07
N THR A 72 0.38 -5.80 -22.95
CA THR A 72 0.11 -4.86 -24.04
C THR A 72 1.18 -4.95 -25.13
N ALA A 73 0.88 -4.44 -26.32
CA ALA A 73 1.82 -4.42 -27.44
C ALA A 73 3.14 -3.72 -27.09
N LEU A 74 3.07 -2.64 -26.30
CA LEU A 74 4.24 -1.89 -25.83
C LEU A 74 5.13 -2.75 -24.92
N GLN A 75 4.54 -3.51 -23.98
CA GLN A 75 5.33 -4.40 -23.13
C GLN A 75 5.99 -5.55 -23.91
N LEU A 76 5.32 -6.07 -24.94
CA LEU A 76 5.93 -7.07 -25.81
C LEU A 76 7.09 -6.48 -26.63
N PHE A 77 6.95 -5.24 -27.09
CA PHE A 77 8.01 -4.52 -27.78
C PHE A 77 9.22 -4.30 -26.87
N GLU A 78 9.03 -3.81 -25.65
CA GLU A 78 10.10 -3.63 -24.65
C GLU A 78 10.86 -4.93 -24.39
N ARG A 79 10.14 -6.04 -24.19
CA ARG A 79 10.75 -7.37 -24.00
C ARG A 79 11.61 -7.79 -25.18
N ARG A 80 11.15 -7.52 -26.41
CA ARG A 80 11.92 -7.80 -27.63
C ARG A 80 13.17 -6.94 -27.72
N VAL A 81 13.06 -5.64 -27.40
CA VAL A 81 14.21 -4.72 -27.39
C VAL A 81 15.26 -5.17 -26.37
N VAL A 82 14.85 -5.54 -25.16
CA VAL A 82 15.75 -6.06 -24.12
C VAL A 82 16.45 -7.34 -24.57
N ALA A 83 15.71 -8.30 -25.13
CA ALA A 83 16.28 -9.55 -25.64
C ALA A 83 17.28 -9.31 -26.78
N TRP A 84 16.97 -8.36 -27.67
CA TRP A 84 17.87 -7.95 -28.74
C TRP A 84 19.15 -7.31 -28.19
N LEU A 85 19.03 -6.40 -27.22
CA LEU A 85 20.18 -5.76 -26.56
C LEU A 85 21.09 -6.79 -25.87
N GLN A 86 20.52 -7.77 -25.19
CA GLN A 86 21.29 -8.86 -24.57
C GLN A 86 22.03 -9.70 -25.61
N SER A 87 21.39 -9.99 -26.74
CA SER A 87 22.00 -10.73 -27.86
C SER A 87 23.17 -9.96 -28.47
N VAL A 88 23.02 -8.64 -28.65
CA VAL A 88 24.12 -7.77 -29.13
C VAL A 88 25.28 -7.75 -28.13
N ARG A 89 24.99 -7.61 -26.83
CA ARG A 89 26.03 -7.65 -25.78
C ARG A 89 26.80 -8.96 -25.78
N ALA A 90 26.10 -10.10 -25.88
CA ALA A 90 26.73 -11.42 -25.95
C ALA A 90 27.63 -11.57 -27.20
N LYS A 91 27.18 -11.06 -28.36
CA LYS A 91 27.96 -11.11 -29.60
C LYS A 91 29.21 -10.21 -29.55
N ILE A 92 29.13 -9.04 -28.93
CA ILE A 92 30.31 -8.18 -28.71
C ILE A 92 31.29 -8.85 -27.74
N ALA A 93 30.79 -9.49 -26.69
CA ALA A 93 31.61 -10.23 -25.75
C ALA A 93 32.35 -11.39 -26.44
N SER A 94 31.70 -12.15 -27.33
CA SER A 94 32.35 -13.25 -28.05
C SER A 94 33.40 -12.78 -29.05
N VAL A 95 33.16 -11.65 -29.75
CA VAL A 95 34.16 -11.05 -30.66
C VAL A 95 35.40 -10.57 -29.90
N ARG A 96 35.23 -10.04 -28.67
CA ARG A 96 36.35 -9.66 -27.81
C ARG A 96 37.17 -10.86 -27.32
N HIS A 97 36.55 -12.03 -27.17
CA HIS A 97 37.25 -13.28 -26.81
C HIS A 97 37.86 -14.01 -28.02
N GLY A 98 37.50 -13.63 -29.25
CA GLY A 98 38.00 -14.26 -30.50
C GLY A 98 39.30 -13.68 -31.07
N ARG A 99 39.95 -12.72 -30.40
CA ARG A 99 41.26 -12.17 -30.83
C ARG A 99 42.37 -12.59 -29.86
N GLY A 100 42.66 -13.88 -29.82
CA GLY A 100 43.91 -14.41 -29.23
C GLY A 100 44.94 -14.68 -30.33
N PRO A 101 46.23 -14.32 -30.17
CA PRO A 101 47.30 -14.74 -31.07
C PRO A 101 47.56 -16.25 -30.96
N SER A 102 47.94 -16.84 -32.08
CA SER A 102 48.34 -18.25 -32.28
C SER A 102 49.32 -18.74 -31.19
N PRO A 103 49.16 -19.97 -30.64
CA PRO A 103 50.19 -20.51 -29.75
C PRO A 103 51.41 -20.92 -30.57
N VAL A 104 52.56 -20.36 -30.17
CA VAL A 104 53.90 -20.80 -30.57
C VAL A 104 54.11 -22.22 -30.06
N VAL A 105 54.43 -23.15 -30.97
CA VAL A 105 54.94 -24.49 -30.65
C VAL A 105 56.42 -24.34 -30.29
N GLN A 106 56.79 -24.63 -29.04
CA GLN A 106 58.19 -24.78 -28.63
C GLN A 106 58.50 -26.26 -28.43
N GLU A 107 59.47 -26.72 -29.23
CA GLU A 107 60.18 -27.99 -29.09
C GLU A 107 60.84 -28.10 -27.72
N GLY A 108 60.71 -29.26 -27.09
CA GLY A 108 61.40 -29.63 -25.86
C GLY A 108 61.85 -31.08 -25.95
N ALA A 109 63.08 -31.28 -26.42
CA ALA A 109 63.78 -32.55 -26.43
C ALA A 109 63.99 -33.05 -24.99
N SER A 110 63.65 -34.31 -24.73
CA SER A 110 64.08 -35.03 -23.53
C SER A 110 64.72 -36.34 -23.99
N SER A 111 66.06 -36.37 -23.87
CA SER A 111 66.92 -37.49 -24.21
C SER A 111 66.98 -38.47 -23.04
N GLU A 112 66.40 -39.66 -23.20
CA GLU A 112 66.56 -40.78 -22.27
C GLU A 112 67.86 -41.55 -22.58
N ARG A 113 68.59 -41.93 -21.53
CA ARG A 113 69.86 -42.69 -21.57
C ARG A 113 69.61 -44.17 -21.82
N VAL A 114 70.58 -44.83 -22.46
CA VAL A 114 70.90 -46.26 -22.29
C VAL A 114 72.28 -46.33 -21.62
#